data_AF-S0ISD2-F1
#
_entry.id   AF-S0ISD2-F1
#
_cell.length_a   1.000
_cell.length_b   1.000
_cell.length_c   1.000
_cell.angle_alpha   90.00
_cell.angle_beta   90.00
_cell.angle_gamma   90.00
#
_symmetry.space_group_name_H-M   'P 1'
#
loop_
_entity.id
_entity.type
_entity.pdbx_description
1 polymer ?
#
loop_
_entity_poly.entity_id
_entity_poly.type
_entity_poly.pdbx_seq_one_letter_code
_entity_poly.pdbx_strand_id
1 'polypeptide(L)'
;MSVVEELIIILGISLDIFAVMECQGSLVARVERKQLTAFCGILVAGQVFALGIGDFISVLLCRSIGKKGDIFLGQVVAAAIFLCLGVRLFLKAWRNERIVERREEKFDVLEFVRLYARTSIFTLLTGLAFGFLESSMWIILILITIMTVLVTVSGMYTGYRLGFEHKIKAYLAGGFLLVVGGMNVIISRIWELI
;
A
#
# COMPACT_ATOMS: atom_id res chain seq x y z
N MET A 1 -5.61 16.91 -7.27
CA MET A 1 -4.92 15.80 -7.99
C MET A 1 -5.73 15.39 -9.20
N SER A 2 -5.06 14.93 -10.25
CA SER A 2 -5.74 14.27 -11.38
C SER A 2 -6.08 12.82 -11.01
N VAL A 3 -7.20 12.30 -11.52
CA VAL A 3 -7.61 10.89 -11.34
C VAL A 3 -6.50 9.93 -11.78
N VAL A 4 -5.68 10.32 -12.76
CA VAL A 4 -4.54 9.52 -13.23
C VAL A 4 -3.46 9.36 -12.15
N GLU A 5 -3.16 10.42 -11.38
CA GLU A 5 -2.16 10.37 -10.30
C GLU A 5 -2.63 9.47 -9.17
N GLU A 6 -3.91 9.60 -8.79
CA GLU A 6 -4.56 8.76 -7.79
C GLU A 6 -4.51 7.28 -8.20
N LEU A 7 -4.84 6.98 -9.46
CA LEU A 7 -4.77 5.63 -10.00
C LEU A 7 -3.34 5.06 -9.95
N ILE A 8 -2.32 5.83 -10.34
CA ILE A 8 -0.92 5.39 -10.30
C ILE A 8 -0.49 5.03 -8.88
N ILE A 9 -0.82 5.89 -7.90
CA ILE A 9 -0.46 5.67 -6.49
C ILE A 9 -1.21 4.45 -5.94
N ILE A 10 -2.52 4.35 -6.17
CA ILE A 10 -3.34 3.23 -5.71
C ILE A 10 -2.86 1.92 -6.33
N LEU A 11 -2.48 1.92 -7.61
CA LEU A 11 -1.92 0.76 -8.29
C LEU A 11 -0.58 0.34 -7.67
N GLY A 12 0.29 1.29 -7.34
CA GLY A 12 1.56 1.03 -6.66
C GLY A 12 1.38 0.38 -5.28
N ILE A 13 0.46 0.91 -4.47
CA ILE A 13 0.16 0.38 -3.12
C ILE A 13 -0.52 -0.98 -3.21
N SER A 14 -1.42 -1.13 -4.18
CA SER A 14 -2.04 -2.41 -4.51
C SER A 14 -0.99 -3.47 -4.84
N LEU A 15 0.07 -3.14 -5.59
CA LEU A 15 1.13 -4.10 -5.89
C LEU A 15 1.97 -4.52 -4.68
N ASP A 16 2.13 -3.68 -3.64
CA ASP A 16 2.74 -4.10 -2.36
C ASP A 16 1.89 -5.20 -1.72
N ILE A 17 0.58 -4.97 -1.61
CA ILE A 17 -0.37 -5.92 -1.03
C ILE A 17 -0.42 -7.21 -1.87
N PHE A 18 -0.37 -7.10 -3.20
CA PHE A 18 -0.31 -8.24 -4.11
C PHE A 18 0.88 -9.12 -3.80
N ALA A 19 2.07 -8.53 -3.76
CA ALA A 19 3.30 -9.27 -3.54
C ALA A 19 3.40 -9.84 -2.12
N VAL A 20 2.77 -9.20 -1.13
CA VAL A 20 2.57 -9.75 0.23
C VAL A 20 1.66 -10.98 0.20
N MET A 21 0.51 -10.88 -0.46
CA MET A 21 -0.46 -11.98 -0.54
C MET A 21 0.01 -13.14 -1.39
N GLU A 22 0.83 -12.88 -2.41
CA GLU A 22 1.52 -13.90 -3.19
C GLU A 22 2.50 -14.72 -2.34
N CYS A 23 3.29 -14.05 -1.48
CA CYS A 23 4.15 -14.75 -0.52
C CYS A 23 3.32 -15.63 0.42
N GLN A 24 2.24 -15.08 0.97
CA GLN A 24 1.39 -15.83 1.88
C GLN A 24 0.70 -17.01 1.18
N GLY A 25 0.25 -16.84 -0.07
CA GLY A 25 -0.36 -17.90 -0.86
C GLY A 25 0.58 -19.06 -1.18
N SER A 26 1.88 -18.78 -1.35
CA SER A 26 2.90 -19.82 -1.55
C SER A 26 3.23 -20.60 -0.27
N LEU A 27 2.99 -20.01 0.92
CA LEU A 27 3.25 -20.64 2.22
C LEU A 27 2.06 -21.49 2.71
N VAL A 28 0.86 -21.29 2.18
CA VAL A 28 -0.36 -21.99 2.59
C VAL A 28 -0.50 -23.34 1.86
N ALA A 29 -0.51 -24.46 2.61
CA ALA A 29 -0.69 -25.81 2.06
C ALA A 29 -2.10 -26.08 1.49
N ARG A 30 -3.14 -25.41 2.01
CA ARG A 30 -4.51 -25.45 1.50
C ARG A 30 -5.19 -24.10 1.65
N VAL A 31 -5.55 -23.48 0.53
CA VAL A 31 -6.36 -22.25 0.54
C VAL A 31 -7.80 -22.62 0.88
N GLU A 32 -8.15 -22.56 2.16
CA GLU A 32 -9.55 -22.66 2.56
C GLU A 32 -10.29 -21.35 2.26
N ARG A 33 -11.47 -21.45 1.65
CA ARG A 33 -12.35 -20.31 1.33
C ARG A 33 -12.61 -19.45 2.58
N LYS A 34 -12.77 -20.08 3.75
CA LYS A 34 -13.00 -19.41 5.04
C LYS A 34 -11.79 -18.57 5.50
N GLN A 35 -10.58 -19.11 5.39
CA GLN A 35 -9.35 -18.39 5.73
C GLN A 35 -9.11 -17.22 4.78
N LEU A 36 -9.30 -17.42 3.47
CA LEU A 36 -9.20 -16.35 2.47
C LEU A 36 -10.16 -15.20 2.79
N THR A 37 -11.43 -15.51 3.10
CA THR A 37 -12.41 -14.48 3.47
C THR A 37 -12.06 -13.78 4.78
N ALA A 38 -11.50 -14.50 5.76
CA ALA A 38 -11.05 -13.90 7.02
C ALA A 38 -9.87 -12.93 6.79
N PHE A 39 -8.85 -13.34 6.02
CA PHE A 39 -7.71 -12.48 5.69
C PHE A 39 -8.13 -11.25 4.89
N CYS A 40 -8.95 -11.44 3.87
CA CYS A 40 -9.49 -10.34 3.08
C CYS A 40 -10.31 -9.38 3.96
N GLY A 41 -11.15 -9.91 4.85
CA GLY A 41 -11.96 -9.10 5.77
C GLY A 41 -11.10 -8.30 6.74
N ILE A 42 -10.09 -8.92 7.36
CA ILE A 42 -9.15 -8.23 8.26
C ILE A 42 -8.37 -7.15 7.51
N LEU A 43 -7.85 -7.46 6.32
CA LEU A 43 -7.11 -6.51 5.48
C LEU A 43 -7.96 -5.30 5.10
N VAL A 44 -9.18 -5.53 4.60
CA VAL A 44 -10.09 -4.44 4.23
C VAL A 44 -10.47 -3.61 5.45
N ALA A 45 -10.86 -4.26 6.56
CA ALA A 45 -11.24 -3.55 7.78
C ALA A 45 -10.08 -2.71 8.33
N GLY A 46 -8.87 -3.27 8.37
CA GLY A 46 -7.67 -2.56 8.82
C GLY A 46 -7.27 -1.43 7.89
N GLN A 47 -7.38 -1.60 6.57
CA GLN A 47 -7.09 -0.54 5.63
C GLN A 47 -8.08 0.62 5.73
N VAL A 48 -9.38 0.33 5.78
CA VAL A 48 -10.42 1.34 5.97
C VAL A 48 -10.17 2.12 7.27
N PHE A 49 -9.84 1.41 8.35
CA PHE A 49 -9.54 2.03 9.64
C PHE A 49 -8.27 2.89 9.61
N ALA A 50 -7.17 2.37 9.04
CA ALA A 50 -5.89 3.08 8.93
C ALA A 50 -5.99 4.33 8.04
N LEU A 51 -6.72 4.24 6.91
CA LEU A 51 -6.97 5.37 6.04
C LEU A 51 -7.83 6.43 6.72
N GLY A 52 -8.92 6.01 7.39
CA GLY A 52 -9.78 6.93 8.12
C GLY A 52 -9.05 7.67 9.24
N ILE A 53 -8.18 6.97 9.97
CA ILE A 53 -7.31 7.60 10.97
C ILE A 53 -6.29 8.54 10.32
N GLY A 54 -5.65 8.13 9.22
CA GLY A 54 -4.67 8.94 8.51
C GLY A 54 -5.28 10.26 8.01
N ASP A 55 -6.48 10.20 7.41
CA ASP A 55 -7.24 11.36 6.95
C ASP A 55 -7.66 12.26 8.13
N PHE A 56 -8.17 11.67 9.23
CA PHE A 56 -8.53 12.41 10.43
C PHE A 56 -7.32 13.16 11.02
N ILE A 57 -6.14 12.51 11.06
CA ILE A 57 -4.89 13.15 11.49
C ILE A 57 -4.52 14.28 10.54
N SER A 58 -4.67 14.11 9.22
CA SER A 58 -4.41 15.17 8.23
C SER A 58 -5.26 16.41 8.51
N VAL A 59 -6.57 16.22 8.70
CA VAL A 59 -7.50 17.31 9.01
C VAL A 59 -7.15 17.99 10.33
N LEU A 60 -6.78 17.20 11.36
CA LEU A 60 -6.38 17.74 12.66
C LEU A 60 -5.09 18.56 12.58
N LEU A 61 -4.09 18.10 11.82
CA LEU A 61 -2.85 18.81 11.56
C LEU A 61 -3.10 20.11 10.79
N CYS A 62 -3.93 20.05 9.76
CA CYS A 62 -4.30 21.20 8.93
C CYS A 62 -5.02 22.29 9.74
N ARG A 63 -5.82 21.88 10.74
CA ARG A 63 -6.51 22.80 11.66
C ARG A 63 -5.61 23.38 12.75
N SER A 64 -4.62 22.62 13.22
CA SER A 64 -3.70 23.03 14.29
C SER A 64 -2.62 24.01 13.79
N ILE A 65 -2.19 23.87 12.53
CA ILE A 65 -1.05 24.59 11.95
C ILE A 65 -1.53 25.71 10.98
N GLY A 66 -2.42 26.59 11.44
CA GLY A 66 -3.11 27.60 10.62
C GLY A 66 -2.24 28.74 10.04
N LYS A 67 -1.22 28.46 9.22
CA LYS A 67 -0.51 29.45 8.39
C LYS A 67 -0.40 29.00 6.94
N LYS A 68 -0.66 29.94 6.02
CA LYS A 68 -0.69 29.79 4.55
C LYS A 68 0.56 29.15 3.89
N GLY A 69 1.66 28.96 4.62
CA GLY A 69 2.86 28.28 4.11
C GLY A 69 2.81 26.75 4.18
N ASP A 70 1.87 26.16 4.92
CA ASP A 70 1.93 24.75 5.31
C ASP A 70 1.26 23.77 4.33
N ILE A 71 0.43 24.26 3.40
CA ILE A 71 -0.17 23.40 2.35
C ILE A 71 0.95 22.80 1.48
N PHE A 72 1.97 23.61 1.18
CA PHE A 72 3.15 23.13 0.44
C PHE A 72 3.95 22.12 1.27
N LEU A 73 4.11 22.34 2.58
CA LEU A 73 4.77 21.38 3.49
C LEU A 73 4.02 20.04 3.57
N GLY A 74 2.69 20.05 3.69
CA GLY A 74 1.87 18.83 3.71
C GLY A 74 2.01 18.01 2.43
N GLN A 75 2.07 18.68 1.28
CA GLN A 75 2.27 18.04 -0.02
C GLN A 75 3.70 17.50 -0.20
N VAL A 76 4.71 18.23 0.25
CA VAL A 76 6.11 17.75 0.28
C VAL A 76 6.23 16.52 1.19
N VAL A 77 5.55 16.54 2.34
CA VAL A 77 5.49 15.39 3.25
C VAL A 77 4.78 14.20 2.57
N ALA A 78 3.65 14.41 1.89
CA ALA A 78 2.95 13.37 1.14
C ALA A 78 3.84 12.74 0.06
N ALA A 79 4.54 13.56 -0.73
CA ALA A 79 5.48 13.08 -1.74
C ALA A 79 6.67 12.33 -1.12
N ALA A 80 7.21 12.81 0.00
CA ALA A 80 8.26 12.12 0.75
C ALA A 80 7.79 10.76 1.28
N ILE A 81 6.54 10.66 1.74
CA ILE A 81 5.91 9.40 2.13
C ILE A 81 5.87 8.43 0.94
N PHE A 82 5.36 8.84 -0.22
CA PHE A 82 5.29 7.97 -1.41
C PHE A 82 6.67 7.54 -1.91
N LEU A 83 7.66 8.44 -1.92
CA LEU A 83 9.04 8.10 -2.25
C LEU A 83 9.63 7.10 -1.26
N CYS A 84 9.40 7.30 0.04
CA CYS A 84 9.85 6.37 1.09
C CYS A 84 9.21 4.99 0.93
N LEU A 85 7.90 4.91 0.63
CA LEU A 85 7.22 3.66 0.32
C LEU A 85 7.82 2.99 -0.93
N GLY A 86 8.04 3.76 -2.00
CA GLY A 86 8.64 3.27 -3.24
C GLY A 86 10.04 2.69 -3.06
N VAL A 87 10.91 3.40 -2.34
CA VAL A 87 12.26 2.93 -2.00
C VAL A 87 12.20 1.67 -1.14
N ARG A 88 11.28 1.60 -0.17
CA ARG A 88 11.09 0.40 0.65
C ARG A 88 10.71 -0.82 -0.19
N LEU A 89 9.82 -0.65 -1.17
CA LEU A 89 9.45 -1.73 -2.11
C LEU A 89 10.65 -2.19 -2.93
N PHE A 90 11.46 -1.23 -3.40
CA PHE A 90 12.70 -1.51 -4.11
C PHE A 90 13.70 -2.29 -3.25
N LEU A 91 13.90 -1.89 -1.98
CA LEU A 91 14.74 -2.61 -1.03
C LEU A 91 14.22 -4.02 -0.78
N LYS A 92 12.90 -4.21 -0.71
CA LYS A 92 12.27 -5.53 -0.51
C LYS A 92 12.42 -6.43 -1.75
N ALA A 93 12.36 -5.85 -2.95
CA ALA A 93 12.68 -6.54 -4.21
C ALA A 93 14.16 -6.94 -4.25
N TRP A 94 15.06 -6.00 -3.90
CA TRP A 94 16.51 -6.20 -3.95
C TRP A 94 17.01 -7.19 -2.91
N ARG A 95 16.46 -7.16 -1.69
CA ARG A 95 16.91 -8.04 -0.61
C ARG A 95 16.67 -9.51 -0.91
N ASN A 96 15.88 -9.81 -1.97
CA ASN A 96 15.65 -11.14 -2.53
C ASN A 96 15.76 -12.21 -1.46
N GLU A 97 14.96 -12.06 -0.39
CA GLU A 97 14.86 -13.08 0.64
C GLU A 97 14.30 -14.29 -0.08
N ARG A 98 15.24 -15.15 -0.54
CA ARG A 98 15.01 -16.55 -0.82
C ARG A 98 14.54 -17.11 0.51
N ILE A 99 13.26 -16.95 0.76
CA ILE A 99 12.55 -17.71 1.77
C ILE A 99 12.80 -19.14 1.32
N VAL A 100 13.71 -19.80 2.02
CA VAL A 100 13.95 -21.22 1.87
C VAL A 100 12.58 -21.84 2.03
N GLU A 101 12.14 -22.54 0.98
CA GLU A 101 10.85 -23.19 0.85
C GLU A 101 10.77 -24.32 1.88
N ARG A 102 10.70 -23.94 3.16
CA ARG A 102 10.52 -24.84 4.27
C ARG A 102 9.03 -24.91 4.48
N ARG A 103 8.48 -26.04 4.04
CA ARG A 103 7.13 -26.49 4.30
C ARG A 103 6.97 -26.63 5.82
N GLU A 104 6.73 -25.52 6.53
CA GLU A 104 6.43 -25.58 7.95
C GLU A 104 4.97 -25.97 8.15
N GLU A 105 4.74 -27.08 8.86
CA GLU A 105 3.41 -27.57 9.23
C GLU A 105 2.66 -26.63 10.19
N LYS A 106 3.36 -25.62 10.75
CA LYS A 106 2.79 -24.56 11.57
C LYS A 106 2.97 -23.23 10.85
N PHE A 107 1.85 -22.71 10.35
CA PHE A 107 1.76 -21.37 9.82
C PHE A 107 2.21 -20.36 10.87
N ASP A 108 3.29 -19.63 10.63
CA ASP A 108 3.86 -18.70 11.61
C ASP A 108 3.02 -17.41 11.63
N VAL A 109 1.89 -17.48 12.34
CA VAL A 109 0.90 -16.40 12.47
C VAL A 109 1.57 -15.10 12.95
N LEU A 110 2.67 -15.23 13.70
CA LEU A 110 3.48 -14.11 14.17
C LEU A 110 4.15 -13.35 13.01
N GLU A 111 4.65 -14.05 11.98
CA GLU A 111 5.23 -13.41 10.80
C GLU A 111 4.15 -12.68 10.00
N PHE A 112 2.99 -13.32 9.80
CA PHE A 112 1.84 -12.69 9.16
C PHE A 112 1.40 -11.42 9.91
N VAL A 113 1.24 -11.50 11.24
CA VAL A 113 0.87 -10.36 12.09
C VAL A 113 1.92 -9.26 12.02
N ARG A 114 3.22 -9.60 12.02
CA ARG A 114 4.30 -8.61 11.89
C ARG A 114 4.28 -7.91 10.53
N LEU A 115 4.06 -8.66 9.46
CA LEU A 115 3.98 -8.13 8.10
C LEU A 115 2.74 -7.24 7.93
N TYR A 116 1.61 -7.66 8.49
CA TYR A 116 0.36 -6.93 8.52
C TYR A 116 0.47 -5.64 9.34
N ALA A 117 1.02 -5.71 10.56
CA ALA A 117 1.26 -4.54 11.41
C ALA A 117 2.13 -3.50 10.70
N ARG A 118 3.18 -3.96 10.02
CA ARG A 118 4.04 -3.09 9.22
C ARG A 118 3.25 -2.43 8.08
N THR A 119 2.44 -3.19 7.35
CA THR A 119 1.59 -2.69 6.26
C THR A 119 0.58 -1.65 6.75
N SER A 120 -0.05 -1.88 7.90
CA SER A 120 -1.02 -0.95 8.51
C SER A 120 -0.44 0.44 8.77
N ILE A 121 0.81 0.53 9.25
CA ILE A 121 1.51 1.82 9.45
C ILE A 121 1.66 2.57 8.11
N PHE A 122 1.99 1.87 7.04
CA PHE A 122 2.16 2.50 5.72
C PHE A 122 0.81 2.88 5.08
N THR A 123 -0.24 2.12 5.33
CA THR A 123 -1.61 2.48 4.95
C THR A 123 -2.13 3.70 5.71
N LEU A 124 -1.67 3.91 6.95
CA LEU A 124 -1.94 5.13 7.70
C LEU A 124 -1.20 6.32 7.08
N LEU A 125 0.10 6.15 6.77
CA LEU A 125 0.93 7.20 6.14
C LEU A 125 0.43 7.62 4.75
N THR A 126 0.27 6.68 3.83
CA THR A 126 -1.06 6.37 3.29
C THR A 126 -2.14 7.47 3.26
N GLY A 127 -3.16 7.24 4.09
CA GLY A 127 -4.31 8.13 4.24
C GLY A 127 -3.93 9.54 4.65
N LEU A 128 -2.86 9.71 5.43
CA LEU A 128 -2.32 11.03 5.77
C LEU A 128 -1.86 11.78 4.51
N ALA A 129 -1.12 11.12 3.61
CA ALA A 129 -0.65 11.68 2.36
C ALA A 129 -1.83 12.07 1.45
N PHE A 130 -2.83 11.20 1.30
CA PHE A 130 -4.04 11.52 0.53
C PHE A 130 -4.87 12.66 1.13
N GLY A 131 -4.95 12.73 2.46
CA GLY A 131 -5.61 13.83 3.17
C GLY A 131 -4.92 15.17 2.92
N PHE A 132 -3.58 15.20 2.79
CA PHE A 132 -2.84 16.41 2.40
C PHE A 132 -3.01 16.79 0.93
N LEU A 133 -3.40 15.83 0.09
CA LEU A 133 -3.59 16.02 -1.34
C LEU A 133 -5.01 16.46 -1.71
N GLU A 134 -5.87 16.73 -0.70
CA GLU A 134 -7.28 17.13 -0.83
C GLU A 134 -8.07 16.26 -1.81
N SER A 135 -7.72 14.97 -1.89
CA SER A 135 -8.42 14.04 -2.76
C SER A 135 -9.77 13.63 -2.17
N SER A 136 -10.68 13.21 -3.04
CA SER A 136 -12.03 12.80 -2.64
C SER A 136 -11.96 11.51 -1.82
N MET A 137 -12.01 11.64 -0.49
CA MET A 137 -11.89 10.53 0.46
C MET A 137 -12.81 9.34 0.11
N TRP A 138 -14.05 9.62 -0.30
CA TRP A 138 -15.01 8.59 -0.73
C TRP A 138 -14.55 7.80 -1.96
N ILE A 139 -13.94 8.46 -2.95
CA ILE A 139 -13.44 7.81 -4.16
C ILE A 139 -12.25 6.93 -3.81
N ILE A 140 -11.28 7.46 -3.05
CA ILE A 140 -10.09 6.70 -2.63
C ILE A 140 -10.50 5.48 -1.80
N LEU A 141 -11.42 5.64 -0.85
CA LEU A 141 -11.86 4.55 0.03
C LEU A 141 -12.52 3.42 -0.76
N ILE A 142 -13.41 3.75 -1.70
CA ILE A 142 -14.07 2.75 -2.54
C ILE A 142 -13.03 2.07 -3.45
N LEU A 143 -12.19 2.87 -4.11
CA LEU A 143 -11.21 2.37 -5.07
C LEU A 143 -10.17 1.46 -4.40
N ILE A 144 -9.63 1.85 -3.26
CA ILE A 144 -8.63 1.05 -2.53
C ILE A 144 -9.26 -0.22 -1.94
N THR A 145 -10.52 -0.17 -1.48
CA THR A 145 -11.23 -1.36 -1.00
C THR A 145 -11.41 -2.39 -2.12
N ILE A 146 -11.91 -1.95 -3.29
CA ILE A 146 -12.10 -2.82 -4.45
C ILE A 146 -10.76 -3.39 -4.92
N MET A 147 -9.74 -2.54 -5.06
CA MET A 147 -8.41 -2.97 -5.52
C MET A 147 -7.78 -3.96 -4.53
N THR A 148 -7.88 -3.71 -3.22
CA THR A 148 -7.36 -4.62 -2.19
C THR A 148 -8.04 -5.97 -2.24
N VAL A 149 -9.36 -6.05 -2.43
CA VAL A 149 -10.06 -7.34 -2.56
C VAL A 149 -9.57 -8.08 -3.81
N LEU A 150 -9.53 -7.41 -4.96
CA LEU A 150 -9.07 -8.00 -6.22
C LEU A 150 -7.63 -8.52 -6.13
N VAL A 151 -6.75 -7.70 -5.57
CA VAL A 151 -5.33 -7.99 -5.37
C VAL A 151 -5.11 -9.11 -4.36
N THR A 152 -5.88 -9.14 -3.27
CA THR A 152 -5.75 -10.16 -2.25
C THR A 152 -6.16 -11.52 -2.78
N VAL A 153 -7.27 -11.57 -3.52
CA VAL A 153 -7.72 -12.80 -4.18
C VAL A 153 -6.72 -13.22 -5.24
N SER A 154 -6.38 -12.34 -6.18
CA SER A 154 -5.44 -12.66 -7.26
C SER A 154 -4.08 -13.08 -6.73
N GLY A 155 -3.49 -12.33 -5.79
CA GLY A 155 -2.20 -12.61 -5.15
C GLY A 155 -2.17 -13.97 -4.45
N MET A 156 -3.22 -14.31 -3.69
CA MET A 156 -3.29 -15.62 -3.03
C MET A 156 -3.35 -16.77 -4.06
N TYR A 157 -4.17 -16.63 -5.11
CA TYR A 157 -4.30 -17.66 -6.16
C TYR A 157 -3.03 -17.79 -7.00
N THR A 158 -2.38 -16.68 -7.36
CA THR A 158 -1.11 -16.69 -8.10
C THR A 158 0.00 -17.29 -7.25
N GLY A 159 0.10 -16.91 -5.97
CA GLY A 159 1.08 -17.46 -5.03
C GLY A 159 0.93 -18.97 -4.82
N TYR A 160 -0.32 -19.46 -4.75
CA TYR A 160 -0.61 -20.89 -4.61
C TYR A 160 -0.25 -21.72 -5.85
N ARG A 161 -0.41 -21.15 -7.07
CA ARG A 161 -0.34 -21.92 -8.33
C ARG A 161 0.96 -21.74 -9.11
N LEU A 162 1.60 -20.58 -9.02
CA LEU A 162 2.75 -20.19 -9.86
C LEU A 162 4.09 -20.18 -9.10
N GLY A 163 4.08 -20.28 -7.77
CA GLY A 163 5.30 -20.22 -6.97
C GLY A 163 6.02 -18.86 -7.02
N PHE A 164 7.22 -18.80 -6.44
CA PHE A 164 7.89 -17.58 -5.98
C PHE A 164 8.48 -16.62 -7.05
N GLU A 165 8.52 -16.99 -8.33
CA GLU A 165 9.28 -16.23 -9.35
C GLU A 165 8.69 -14.86 -9.72
N HIS A 166 7.40 -14.63 -9.51
CA HIS A 166 6.73 -13.38 -9.92
C HIS A 166 6.73 -12.28 -8.84
N LYS A 167 7.02 -12.63 -7.59
CA LYS A 167 7.10 -11.73 -6.43
C LYS A 167 8.02 -10.53 -6.66
N ILE A 168 9.23 -10.75 -7.15
CA ILE A 168 10.23 -9.68 -7.32
C ILE A 168 9.75 -8.68 -8.38
N LYS A 169 9.13 -9.16 -9.46
CA LYS A 169 8.60 -8.32 -10.53
C LYS A 169 7.46 -7.43 -10.02
N ALA A 170 6.56 -7.98 -9.19
CA ALA A 170 5.48 -7.22 -8.57
C ALA A 170 6.00 -6.14 -7.62
N TYR A 171 6.98 -6.45 -6.75
CA TYR A 171 7.60 -5.43 -5.87
C TYR A 171 8.32 -4.34 -6.67
N LEU A 172 9.06 -4.71 -7.73
CA LEU A 172 9.77 -3.76 -8.56
C LEU A 172 8.81 -2.81 -9.29
N ALA A 173 7.73 -3.38 -9.86
CA ALA A 173 6.69 -2.61 -10.54
C ALA A 173 5.94 -1.67 -9.58
N GLY A 174 5.55 -2.17 -8.40
CA GLY A 174 4.88 -1.36 -7.38
C GLY A 174 5.77 -0.22 -6.86
N GLY A 175 7.05 -0.50 -6.59
CA GLY A 175 8.02 0.51 -6.19
C GLY A 175 8.21 1.58 -7.27
N PHE A 176 8.33 1.17 -8.53
CA PHE A 176 8.43 2.10 -9.66
C PHE A 176 7.19 2.99 -9.78
N LEU A 177 5.99 2.43 -9.72
CA LEU A 177 4.72 3.17 -9.75
C LEU A 177 4.62 4.19 -8.61
N LEU A 178 5.04 3.83 -7.40
CA LEU A 178 5.03 4.73 -6.24
C LEU A 178 6.05 5.86 -6.36
N VAL A 179 7.25 5.58 -6.88
CA VAL A 179 8.26 6.63 -7.13
C VAL A 179 7.77 7.58 -8.22
N VAL A 180 7.26 7.05 -9.34
CA VAL A 180 6.71 7.86 -10.43
C VAL A 180 5.51 8.67 -9.95
N GLY A 181 4.61 8.06 -9.18
CA GLY A 181 3.47 8.74 -8.57
C GLY A 181 3.93 9.90 -7.67
N GLY A 182 4.85 9.64 -6.74
CA GLY A 182 5.41 10.66 -5.85
C GLY A 182 6.13 11.80 -6.57
N MET A 183 6.89 11.49 -7.63
CA MET A 183 7.52 12.52 -8.47
C MET A 183 6.48 13.34 -9.24
N ASN A 184 5.43 12.70 -9.77
CA ASN A 184 4.39 13.38 -10.52
C ASN A 184 3.62 14.37 -9.63
N VAL A 185 3.35 14.00 -8.38
CA VAL A 185 2.78 14.93 -7.37
C VAL A 185 3.62 16.19 -7.22
N ILE A 186 4.95 16.05 -7.12
CA ILE A 186 5.86 17.18 -6.97
C ILE A 186 5.84 18.07 -8.23
N ILE A 187 5.93 17.45 -9.41
CA ILE A 187 5.99 18.18 -10.69
C ILE A 187 4.69 18.94 -10.95
N SER A 188 3.55 18.27 -10.77
CA SER A 188 2.21 18.85 -10.92
C SER A 188 2.06 20.10 -10.04
N ARG A 189 2.63 20.05 -8.82
CA ARG A 189 2.56 21.17 -7.89
C ARG A 189 3.55 22.31 -8.17
N ILE A 190 4.75 22.00 -8.63
CA ILE A 190 5.71 23.03 -9.09
C ILE A 190 5.13 23.80 -10.28
N TRP A 191 4.42 23.10 -11.17
CA TRP A 191 3.76 23.72 -12.32
C TRP A 191 2.60 24.64 -11.94
N GLU A 192 1.83 24.31 -10.91
CA GLU A 192 0.77 25.21 -10.37
C GLU A 192 1.32 26.47 -9.68
N LEU A 193 2.59 26.47 -9.27
CA LEU A 193 3.25 27.60 -8.58
C LEU A 193 3.92 28.61 -9.52
N ILE A 194 4.06 28.26 -10.81
CA ILE A 194 4.67 29.08 -11.87
C ILE A 194 3.59 29.76 -12.72
#